data_AF-A0A804JS38-F1
#
_entry.id   AF-A0A804JS38-F1
#
_cell.length_a   1.000
_cell.length_b   1.000
_cell.length_c   1.000
_cell.angle_alpha   90.00
_cell.angle_beta   90.00
_cell.angle_gamma   90.00
#
_symmetry.space_group_name_H-M   'P 1'
#
loop_
_entity.id
_entity.type
_entity.pdbx_description
1 polymer ?
#
loop_
_entity_poly.entity_id
_entity_poly.type
_entity_poly.pdbx_seq_one_letter_code
_entity_poly.pdbx_strand_id
1 'polypeptide(L)'
;MAGKKRKEKPAPPQHRVALDADDSVVSKKRARPPKHHQSGDELISSDLSSKILKEAINQQKEILQEAEEENRTPFSAVSVDPSVASDSDAEDAGAFDDFSETQSQYDVDEVEIDEEDEKLLAAFMSTKTGPQPTLADIIIQRIKEKEAEVTSERPLPKLDSNIIDLYKGVGKLLSRYTNGKIPKAFKHIPAIELWEDVLYLTEPENWSPNAMFQATKIFSSNLSVKKAQRFYTLVLLPRVREDIRKNKRLHFALYQALKKSLYKPAAFFKGVLLPLCQSGTCTLREAVIIGSIIQKVSIPPLHSSAALMKLAELEYCGTTSYFIKLFLDKKYALPYRVLDAVVAHFMRFLDDTRIMPVIWHQSLLAFVQRYKNELNKEQKDDLHRLIQYQKHHLVTPEIRRELKNSRNRGEEDDRMSICAPFSVINKPIEEDRWDFPEVPMEED
;
A
#
# COMPACT_ATOMS: atom_id res chain seq x y z
N MET A 1 -31.57 -18.90 -73.72
CA MET A 1 -30.15 -18.94 -74.16
C MET A 1 -29.30 -18.21 -73.11
N ALA A 2 -28.17 -18.82 -72.74
CA ALA A 2 -26.91 -18.28 -72.16
C ALA A 2 -26.97 -17.15 -71.10
N GLY A 3 -26.27 -17.18 -69.96
CA GLY A 3 -25.23 -18.08 -69.46
C GLY A 3 -24.64 -17.51 -68.15
N LYS A 4 -24.28 -18.41 -67.22
CA LYS A 4 -23.67 -18.17 -65.89
C LYS A 4 -22.32 -17.46 -65.96
N LYS A 5 -21.98 -16.59 -64.98
CA LYS A 5 -20.59 -16.35 -64.53
C LYS A 5 -20.46 -16.16 -63.02
N ARG A 6 -19.38 -16.75 -62.48
CA ARG A 6 -18.97 -16.94 -61.09
C ARG A 6 -18.20 -15.74 -60.51
N LYS A 7 -18.11 -15.72 -59.17
CA LYS A 7 -17.33 -14.86 -58.25
C LYS A 7 -15.81 -14.88 -58.49
N GLU A 8 -15.14 -13.75 -58.23
CA GLU A 8 -13.72 -13.65 -57.85
C GLU A 8 -13.48 -12.45 -56.90
N LYS A 9 -12.53 -12.61 -55.95
CA LYS A 9 -12.08 -11.63 -54.93
C LYS A 9 -10.95 -10.74 -55.47
N PRO A 10 -10.77 -9.49 -55.00
CA PRO A 10 -9.60 -8.68 -55.34
C PRO A 10 -8.44 -8.80 -54.32
N ALA A 11 -7.22 -8.76 -54.85
CA ALA A 11 -5.92 -8.74 -54.15
C ALA A 11 -5.41 -7.29 -53.93
N PRO A 12 -4.46 -7.04 -53.01
CA PRO A 12 -3.86 -5.73 -52.78
C PRO A 12 -2.69 -5.41 -53.74
N PRO A 13 -2.40 -4.12 -54.03
CA PRO A 13 -1.42 -3.73 -55.05
C PRO A 13 0.03 -3.61 -54.53
N GLN A 14 0.96 -3.94 -55.43
CA GLN A 14 2.41 -3.75 -55.36
C GLN A 14 2.82 -2.38 -55.94
N HIS A 15 3.94 -1.80 -55.48
CA HIS A 15 4.69 -0.76 -56.20
C HIS A 15 6.20 -1.04 -56.03
N ARG A 16 6.86 -1.63 -57.05
CA ARG A 16 7.75 -1.03 -58.08
C ARG A 16 8.98 -0.30 -57.50
N VAL A 17 10.20 -0.87 -57.53
CA VAL A 17 11.17 -1.26 -58.61
C VAL A 17 12.29 -0.22 -58.74
N ALA A 18 13.53 -0.71 -58.67
CA ALA A 18 14.81 -0.01 -58.75
C ALA A 18 15.33 0.16 -60.20
N LEU A 19 16.25 1.11 -60.40
CA LEU A 19 17.14 1.20 -61.56
C LEU A 19 18.54 1.68 -61.12
N ASP A 20 19.55 0.98 -61.64
CA ASP A 20 20.99 1.09 -61.40
C ASP A 20 21.65 2.34 -62.01
N ALA A 21 22.79 2.74 -61.42
CA ALA A 21 23.90 3.37 -62.14
C ALA A 21 25.23 3.07 -61.41
N ASP A 22 26.11 2.35 -62.10
CA ASP A 22 27.54 2.16 -61.79
C ASP A 22 28.31 3.48 -61.99
N ASP A 23 29.21 3.83 -61.08
CA ASP A 23 30.53 4.34 -61.48
C ASP A 23 31.60 4.12 -60.40
N SER A 24 32.80 3.78 -60.85
CA SER A 24 33.90 3.21 -60.07
C SER A 24 35.05 4.20 -59.88
N VAL A 25 35.54 4.41 -58.65
CA VAL A 25 36.91 4.93 -58.42
C VAL A 25 37.53 4.35 -57.13
N VAL A 26 38.70 3.72 -57.30
CA VAL A 26 39.54 3.07 -56.28
C VAL A 26 40.42 4.10 -55.55
N SER A 27 40.58 3.98 -54.22
CA SER A 27 41.77 4.49 -53.50
C SER A 27 42.02 3.75 -52.16
N LYS A 28 43.31 3.60 -51.84
CA LYS A 28 43.95 2.53 -51.04
C LYS A 28 43.95 2.71 -49.51
N LYS A 29 43.87 1.56 -48.81
CA LYS A 29 44.55 1.10 -47.56
C LYS A 29 44.29 1.84 -46.23
N ARG A 30 43.61 1.15 -45.30
CA ARG A 30 44.13 0.92 -43.92
C ARG A 30 43.40 -0.27 -43.25
N ALA A 31 44.17 -1.29 -42.88
CA ALA A 31 43.68 -2.50 -42.21
C ALA A 31 43.23 -2.19 -40.77
N ARG A 32 42.07 -2.73 -40.36
CA ARG A 32 41.54 -2.67 -38.99
C ARG A 32 42.05 -3.88 -38.17
N PRO A 33 42.40 -3.72 -36.89
CA PRO A 33 42.51 -4.86 -35.98
C PRO A 33 41.10 -5.39 -35.61
N PRO A 34 40.94 -6.70 -35.34
CA PRO A 34 39.63 -7.30 -35.12
C PRO A 34 39.06 -6.92 -33.76
N LYS A 35 37.83 -6.40 -33.74
CA LYS A 35 37.04 -6.27 -32.50
C LYS A 35 36.44 -7.63 -32.17
N HIS A 36 36.70 -8.08 -30.95
CA HIS A 36 36.08 -9.23 -30.31
C HIS A 36 34.55 -9.08 -30.39
N HIS A 37 33.89 -9.93 -31.17
CA HIS A 37 32.44 -10.09 -31.08
C HIS A 37 32.17 -10.71 -29.70
N GLN A 38 31.44 -10.00 -28.84
CA GLN A 38 30.75 -10.65 -27.73
C GLN A 38 29.63 -11.49 -28.36
N SER A 39 29.77 -12.80 -28.25
CA SER A 39 28.74 -13.75 -28.60
C SER A 39 27.57 -13.62 -27.63
N GLY A 40 26.41 -13.24 -28.16
CA GLY A 40 25.09 -13.62 -27.68
C GLY A 40 24.70 -13.12 -26.29
N ASP A 41 24.23 -11.88 -26.18
CA ASP A 41 23.17 -11.61 -25.21
C ASP A 41 21.99 -12.51 -25.59
N GLU A 42 21.55 -13.32 -24.64
CA GLU A 42 20.40 -14.20 -24.76
C GLU A 42 19.17 -13.34 -25.09
N LEU A 43 18.79 -13.29 -26.38
CA LEU A 43 17.63 -12.53 -26.83
C LEU A 43 16.40 -13.08 -26.13
N ILE A 44 15.81 -12.25 -25.27
CA ILE A 44 14.54 -12.53 -24.59
C ILE A 44 13.54 -13.01 -25.65
N SER A 45 12.90 -14.15 -25.40
CA SER A 45 12.00 -14.76 -26.38
C SER A 45 10.94 -13.75 -26.83
N SER A 46 10.58 -13.80 -28.12
CA SER A 46 9.61 -12.87 -28.73
C SER A 46 8.30 -12.82 -27.93
N ASP A 47 7.90 -13.94 -27.32
CA ASP A 47 6.69 -14.03 -26.51
C ASP A 47 6.83 -13.29 -25.17
N LEU A 48 7.98 -13.40 -24.49
CA LEU A 48 8.25 -12.62 -23.28
C LEU A 48 8.36 -11.13 -23.59
N SER A 49 9.04 -10.77 -24.67
CA SER A 49 9.14 -9.38 -25.13
C SER A 49 7.77 -8.78 -25.44
N SER A 50 6.86 -9.56 -26.05
CA SER A 50 5.49 -9.12 -26.33
C SER A 50 4.64 -8.94 -25.05
N LYS A 51 4.86 -9.78 -24.03
CA LYS A 51 4.20 -9.67 -22.72
C LYS A 51 4.70 -8.44 -21.97
N ILE A 52 6.01 -8.22 -21.93
CA ILE A 52 6.63 -7.04 -21.31
C ILE A 52 6.14 -5.75 -21.99
N LEU A 53 6.08 -5.72 -23.32
CA LEU A 53 5.54 -4.58 -24.05
C LEU A 53 4.06 -4.33 -23.75
N LYS A 54 3.22 -5.37 -23.68
CA LYS A 54 1.80 -5.22 -23.31
C LYS A 54 1.63 -4.71 -21.88
N GLU A 55 2.43 -5.21 -20.95
CA GLU A 55 2.38 -4.79 -19.54
C GLU A 55 2.87 -3.35 -19.38
N ALA A 56 3.95 -2.96 -20.07
CA ALA A 56 4.46 -1.59 -20.10
C ALA A 56 3.44 -0.61 -20.71
N ILE A 57 2.74 -1.00 -21.78
CA ILE A 57 1.66 -0.20 -22.37
C ILE A 57 0.49 -0.03 -21.39
N ASN A 58 0.13 -1.08 -20.65
CA ASN A 58 -0.94 -0.99 -19.64
C ASN A 58 -0.54 -0.09 -18.47
N GLN A 59 0.69 -0.18 -17.97
CA GLN A 59 1.19 0.71 -16.92
C GLN A 59 1.23 2.17 -17.37
N GLN A 60 1.65 2.45 -18.62
CA GLN A 60 1.60 3.81 -19.17
C GLN A 60 0.17 4.34 -19.30
N LYS A 61 -0.80 3.49 -19.69
CA LYS A 61 -2.21 3.87 -19.74
C LYS A 61 -2.79 4.16 -18.34
N GLU A 62 -2.39 3.40 -17.33
CA GLU A 62 -2.81 3.63 -15.94
C GLU A 62 -2.28 4.98 -15.43
N ILE A 63 -1.00 5.29 -15.67
CA ILE A 63 -0.37 6.57 -15.30
C ILE A 63 -1.05 7.75 -16.02
N LEU A 64 -1.34 7.62 -17.32
CA LEU A 64 -2.03 8.66 -18.09
C LEU A 64 -3.47 8.87 -17.61
N GLN A 65 -4.20 7.81 -17.29
CA GLN A 65 -5.54 7.93 -16.69
C GLN A 65 -5.48 8.61 -15.32
N GLU A 66 -4.50 8.29 -14.47
CA GLU A 66 -4.30 8.96 -13.19
C GLU A 66 -3.99 10.46 -13.36
N ALA A 67 -3.13 10.82 -14.32
CA ALA A 67 -2.77 12.20 -14.60
C ALA A 67 -3.92 13.01 -15.23
N GLU A 68 -4.69 12.41 -16.14
CA GLU A 68 -5.89 13.02 -16.72
C GLU A 68 -7.00 13.23 -15.69
N GLU A 69 -7.09 12.35 -14.69
CA GLU A 69 -8.06 12.49 -13.60
C GLU A 69 -7.65 13.51 -12.52
N GLU A 70 -6.37 13.82 -12.38
CA GLU A 70 -5.88 14.89 -11.49
C GLU A 70 -6.10 16.30 -12.09
N ASN A 71 -6.15 16.44 -13.42
CA ASN A 71 -6.25 17.73 -14.11
C ASN A 71 -7.65 18.10 -14.64
N ARG A 72 -8.72 17.36 -14.30
CA ARG A 72 -10.08 17.72 -14.76
C ARG A 72 -10.67 18.89 -14.00
N THR A 73 -10.55 20.08 -14.58
CA THR A 73 -11.44 21.23 -14.32
C THR A 73 -12.84 20.94 -14.88
N PRO A 74 -13.93 21.40 -14.22
CA PRO A 74 -15.27 20.95 -14.50
C PRO A 74 -15.92 21.73 -15.65
N PHE A 75 -15.42 21.65 -16.88
CA PHE A 75 -16.15 22.13 -18.06
C PHE A 75 -15.54 21.57 -19.35
N SER A 76 -15.97 20.37 -19.75
CA SER A 76 -16.18 20.05 -21.16
C SER A 76 -16.95 18.73 -21.27
N ALA A 77 -18.09 18.79 -21.93
CA ALA A 77 -19.10 17.75 -22.00
C ALA A 77 -19.08 17.06 -23.37
N VAL A 78 -19.39 15.76 -23.34
CA VAL A 78 -20.08 14.96 -24.36
C VAL A 78 -19.38 14.73 -25.71
N SER A 79 -19.07 13.45 -25.96
CA SER A 79 -19.46 12.73 -27.19
C SER A 79 -19.81 11.30 -26.81
N VAL A 80 -21.08 10.93 -26.94
CA VAL A 80 -21.58 9.55 -26.89
C VAL A 80 -21.67 9.06 -28.32
N ASP A 81 -21.20 7.84 -28.60
CA ASP A 81 -21.71 7.07 -29.74
C ASP A 81 -21.89 5.58 -29.33
N PRO A 82 -23.07 4.97 -29.57
CA PRO A 82 -23.40 3.62 -29.13
C PRO A 82 -23.33 2.61 -30.28
N SER A 83 -22.47 1.58 -30.19
CA SER A 83 -22.70 0.30 -30.87
C SER A 83 -21.57 -0.70 -30.59
N VAL A 84 -21.83 -1.70 -29.75
CA VAL A 84 -21.64 -3.13 -30.07
C VAL A 84 -22.13 -3.96 -28.90
N ALA A 85 -23.35 -4.52 -29.07
CA ALA A 85 -23.74 -5.73 -28.40
C ALA A 85 -22.99 -6.90 -29.07
N SER A 86 -22.12 -7.58 -28.32
CA SER A 86 -21.72 -8.94 -28.63
C SER A 86 -21.78 -9.74 -27.35
N ASP A 87 -22.81 -10.57 -27.30
CA ASP A 87 -22.94 -11.72 -26.45
C ASP A 87 -21.70 -12.61 -26.60
N SER A 88 -21.00 -12.86 -25.50
CA SER A 88 -20.06 -13.96 -25.38
C SER A 88 -20.02 -14.38 -23.92
N ASP A 89 -20.51 -15.59 -23.69
CA ASP A 89 -20.36 -16.37 -22.46
C ASP A 89 -18.93 -16.28 -21.94
N ALA A 90 -18.74 -15.50 -20.86
CA ALA A 90 -17.57 -15.60 -20.02
C ALA A 90 -17.85 -16.66 -18.94
N GLU A 91 -17.81 -17.93 -19.37
CA GLU A 91 -17.44 -18.98 -18.43
C GLU A 91 -16.02 -18.72 -17.92
N ASP A 92 -15.86 -18.95 -16.63
CA ASP A 92 -14.59 -19.00 -15.89
C ASP A 92 -13.79 -17.69 -15.78
N ALA A 93 -14.33 -16.76 -14.99
CA ALA A 93 -13.48 -15.86 -14.21
C ALA A 93 -12.69 -16.72 -13.21
N GLY A 94 -11.51 -17.14 -13.67
CA GLY A 94 -10.63 -18.11 -13.05
C GLY A 94 -10.57 -18.01 -11.54
N ALA A 95 -10.66 -19.19 -10.93
CA ALA A 95 -10.30 -19.48 -9.57
C ALA A 95 -9.00 -18.75 -9.18
N PHE A 96 -9.14 -17.58 -8.56
CA PHE A 96 -8.09 -16.98 -7.75
C PHE A 96 -8.09 -17.71 -6.40
N ASP A 97 -7.69 -18.98 -6.46
CA ASP A 97 -7.47 -19.90 -5.35
C ASP A 97 -5.97 -20.05 -5.09
N ASP A 98 -5.30 -18.91 -4.90
CA ASP A 98 -3.94 -18.87 -4.35
C ASP A 98 -4.02 -18.33 -2.91
N PHE A 99 -4.95 -18.82 -2.11
CA PHE A 99 -4.93 -18.57 -0.66
C PHE A 99 -5.62 -19.70 0.11
N SER A 100 -5.26 -20.93 -0.24
CA SER A 100 -5.31 -22.07 0.70
C SER A 100 -4.13 -21.98 1.68
N GLU A 101 -3.96 -20.83 2.35
CA GLU A 101 -3.33 -20.87 3.67
C GLU A 101 -4.42 -21.41 4.61
N THR A 102 -4.33 -22.72 4.80
CA THR A 102 -4.76 -23.49 5.97
C THR A 102 -5.39 -22.67 7.09
N GLN A 103 -6.52 -23.18 7.58
CA GLN A 103 -7.15 -22.92 8.88
C GLN A 103 -6.20 -23.16 10.08
N SER A 104 -5.01 -22.57 10.07
CA SER A 104 -4.02 -22.67 11.13
C SER A 104 -3.72 -21.27 11.65
N GLN A 105 -4.28 -21.00 12.82
CA GLN A 105 -3.69 -20.12 13.82
C GLN A 105 -3.64 -18.62 13.47
N TYR A 106 -4.82 -18.02 13.37
CA TYR A 106 -4.98 -16.57 13.55
C TYR A 106 -5.36 -16.29 15.01
N ASP A 107 -4.57 -16.78 15.96
CA ASP A 107 -4.41 -16.04 17.19
C ASP A 107 -3.54 -14.84 16.81
N VAL A 108 -4.17 -13.68 16.69
CA VAL A 108 -3.49 -12.48 17.15
C VAL A 108 -3.19 -12.82 18.59
N ASP A 109 -1.94 -13.22 18.88
CA ASP A 109 -1.46 -13.42 20.25
C ASP A 109 -2.08 -12.32 21.09
N GLU A 110 -2.66 -12.69 22.23
CA GLU A 110 -3.17 -11.73 23.19
C GLU A 110 -2.04 -10.72 23.45
N VAL A 111 -2.10 -9.58 22.76
CA VAL A 111 -1.21 -8.48 23.01
C VAL A 111 -1.68 -8.00 24.37
N GLU A 112 -0.99 -8.46 25.41
CA GLU A 112 -1.07 -7.92 26.75
C GLU A 112 -0.72 -6.44 26.61
N ILE A 113 -1.76 -5.63 26.49
CA ILE A 113 -1.64 -4.18 26.47
C ILE A 113 -1.52 -3.79 27.93
N ASP A 114 -0.33 -3.34 28.33
CA ASP A 114 -0.09 -2.82 29.66
C ASP A 114 -1.01 -1.61 29.91
N GLU A 115 -1.70 -1.60 31.05
CA GLU A 115 -2.64 -0.54 31.41
C GLU A 115 -1.95 0.84 31.52
N GLU A 116 -0.66 0.85 31.86
CA GLU A 116 0.15 2.06 31.90
C GLU A 116 0.36 2.67 30.51
N ASP A 117 0.64 1.83 29.50
CA ASP A 117 0.80 2.25 28.12
C ASP A 117 -0.52 2.78 27.55
N GLU A 118 -1.65 2.15 27.88
CA GLU A 118 -2.98 2.63 27.48
C GLU A 118 -3.29 4.01 28.08
N LYS A 119 -2.93 4.23 29.35
CA LYS A 119 -3.14 5.52 30.01
C LYS A 119 -2.24 6.62 29.44
N LEU A 120 -0.97 6.32 29.16
CA LEU A 120 -0.03 7.26 28.55
C LEU A 120 -0.49 7.65 27.15
N LEU A 121 -0.97 6.70 26.36
CA LEU A 121 -1.45 6.97 24.99
C LEU A 121 -2.80 7.70 24.99
N ALA A 122 -3.67 7.43 25.96
CA ALA A 122 -4.92 8.17 26.14
C ALA A 122 -4.71 9.67 26.38
N ALA A 123 -3.59 10.06 27.02
CA ALA A 123 -3.24 11.47 27.20
C ALA A 123 -2.96 12.22 25.87
N PHE A 124 -2.73 11.48 24.78
CA PHE A 124 -2.53 12.01 23.43
C PHE A 124 -3.73 11.80 22.50
N MET A 125 -4.86 11.27 23.00
CA MET A 125 -6.09 11.14 22.23
C MET A 125 -6.90 12.44 22.26
N SER A 126 -7.53 12.79 21.14
CA SER A 126 -8.41 13.96 21.07
C SER A 126 -9.74 13.65 21.75
N THR A 127 -10.12 14.44 22.75
CA THR A 127 -11.45 14.39 23.38
C THR A 127 -12.51 15.16 22.60
N LYS A 128 -12.14 15.80 21.47
CA LYS A 128 -12.97 16.80 20.79
C LYS A 128 -13.63 16.34 19.49
N THR A 129 -13.46 15.08 19.08
CA THR A 129 -13.95 14.64 17.76
C THR A 129 -15.22 13.80 17.89
N GLY A 130 -16.32 14.26 17.30
CA GLY A 130 -17.60 13.53 17.24
C GLY A 130 -17.54 12.24 16.40
N PRO A 131 -18.61 11.43 16.41
CA PRO A 131 -18.70 10.21 15.61
C PRO A 131 -18.47 10.50 14.12
N GLN A 132 -17.67 9.69 13.44
CA GLN A 132 -17.47 9.79 12.00
C GLN A 132 -18.80 9.52 11.28
N PRO A 133 -19.21 10.36 10.30
CA PRO A 133 -20.47 10.17 9.60
C PRO A 133 -20.43 8.88 8.78
N THR A 134 -21.45 8.04 8.94
CA THR A 134 -21.62 6.78 8.19
C THR A 134 -22.20 7.03 6.80
N LEU A 135 -22.22 6.01 5.92
CA LEU A 135 -22.90 6.10 4.62
C LEU A 135 -24.35 6.57 4.77
N ALA A 136 -25.04 6.02 5.78
CA ALA A 136 -26.42 6.37 6.11
C ALA A 136 -26.56 7.86 6.48
N ASP A 137 -25.65 8.37 7.30
CA ASP A 137 -25.67 9.77 7.75
C ASP A 137 -25.45 10.73 6.59
N ILE A 138 -24.51 10.42 5.69
CA ILE A 138 -24.23 11.26 4.51
C ILE A 138 -25.41 11.25 3.54
N ILE A 139 -26.07 10.11 3.34
CA ILE A 139 -27.25 10.02 2.47
C ILE A 139 -28.42 10.79 3.09
N ILE A 140 -28.69 10.64 4.39
CA ILE A 140 -29.72 11.40 5.11
C ILE A 140 -29.42 12.90 5.05
N GLN A 141 -28.16 13.29 5.23
CA GLN A 141 -27.75 14.69 5.15
C GLN A 141 -27.93 15.25 3.73
N ARG A 142 -27.53 14.49 2.69
CA ARG A 142 -27.78 14.88 1.30
C ARG A 142 -29.26 14.95 0.95
N ILE A 143 -30.09 14.08 1.52
CA ILE A 143 -31.55 14.15 1.35
C ILE A 143 -32.08 15.43 1.99
N LYS A 144 -31.67 15.73 3.24
CA LYS A 144 -32.07 16.96 3.95
C LYS A 144 -31.58 18.25 3.27
N GLU A 145 -30.33 18.27 2.79
CA GLU A 145 -29.77 19.41 2.06
C GLU A 145 -30.50 19.62 0.72
N LYS A 146 -30.83 18.53 0.01
CA LYS A 146 -31.65 18.59 -1.21
C LYS A 146 -33.11 18.97 -0.92
N GLU A 147 -33.68 18.59 0.22
CA GLU A 147 -35.03 19.02 0.64
C GLU A 147 -35.03 20.51 1.04
N ALA A 148 -33.94 21.03 1.61
CA ALA A 148 -33.79 22.43 1.96
C ALA A 148 -33.52 23.35 0.74
N GLU A 149 -32.90 22.84 -0.32
CA GLU A 149 -32.61 23.58 -1.56
C GLU A 149 -33.72 23.48 -2.63
N VAL A 150 -34.78 22.67 -2.44
CA VAL A 150 -35.77 22.36 -3.48
C VAL A 150 -37.20 22.72 -3.04
N THR A 151 -37.52 24.01 -3.18
CA THR A 151 -38.85 24.49 -3.63
C THR A 151 -38.95 24.43 -5.18
N SER A 152 -38.06 23.71 -5.86
CA SER A 152 -37.97 23.62 -7.31
C SER A 152 -37.67 22.19 -7.77
N GLU A 153 -38.75 21.48 -8.08
CA GLU A 153 -38.82 20.12 -8.61
C GLU A 153 -37.60 19.67 -9.44
N ARG A 154 -36.74 18.85 -8.83
CA ARG A 154 -35.94 17.85 -9.54
C ARG A 154 -36.30 16.49 -8.96
N PRO A 155 -36.80 15.54 -9.76
CA PRO A 155 -37.09 14.21 -9.24
C PRO A 155 -35.78 13.57 -8.81
N LEU A 156 -35.71 13.15 -7.53
CA LEU A 156 -34.84 12.04 -7.13
C LEU A 156 -34.97 10.96 -8.21
N PRO A 157 -33.87 10.33 -8.68
CA PRO A 157 -34.02 9.18 -9.56
C PRO A 157 -34.86 8.17 -8.78
N LYS A 158 -36.13 8.04 -9.16
CA LYS A 158 -37.03 7.02 -8.62
C LYS A 158 -36.41 5.72 -9.09
N LEU A 159 -35.54 5.12 -8.27
CA LEU A 159 -35.16 3.74 -8.50
C LEU A 159 -36.46 2.96 -8.62
N ASP A 160 -36.60 2.21 -9.70
CA ASP A 160 -37.79 1.41 -9.95
C ASP A 160 -38.09 0.55 -8.71
N SER A 161 -39.36 0.45 -8.33
CA SER A 161 -39.79 -0.30 -7.14
C SER A 161 -39.27 -1.74 -7.16
N ASN A 162 -39.15 -2.31 -8.35
CA ASN A 162 -38.60 -3.65 -8.55
C ASN A 162 -37.12 -3.75 -8.16
N ILE A 163 -36.33 -2.71 -8.47
CA ILE A 163 -34.90 -2.66 -8.12
C ILE A 163 -34.76 -2.52 -6.60
N ILE A 164 -35.61 -1.71 -5.98
CA ILE A 164 -35.63 -1.52 -4.53
C ILE A 164 -35.93 -2.85 -3.82
N ASP A 165 -36.97 -3.56 -4.25
CA ASP A 165 -37.35 -4.84 -3.64
C ASP A 165 -36.31 -5.93 -3.86
N LEU A 166 -35.67 -5.95 -5.05
CA LEU A 166 -34.57 -6.86 -5.35
C LEU A 166 -33.38 -6.65 -4.40
N TYR A 167 -32.88 -5.42 -4.23
CA TYR A 167 -31.71 -5.16 -3.39
C TYR A 167 -32.02 -5.26 -1.89
N LYS A 168 -33.24 -4.93 -1.45
CA LYS A 168 -33.69 -5.26 -0.09
C LYS A 168 -33.71 -6.77 0.16
N GLY A 169 -34.15 -7.55 -0.83
CA GLY A 169 -34.09 -9.02 -0.78
C GLY A 169 -32.64 -9.53 -0.67
N VAL A 170 -31.71 -8.93 -1.42
CA VAL A 170 -30.27 -9.23 -1.33
C VAL A 170 -29.71 -8.87 0.05
N GLY A 171 -30.07 -7.73 0.64
CA GLY A 171 -29.65 -7.35 2.00
C GLY A 171 -30.04 -8.39 3.06
N LYS A 172 -31.28 -8.88 3.00
CA LYS A 172 -31.77 -9.97 3.88
C LYS A 172 -30.99 -11.29 3.72
N LEU A 173 -30.46 -11.56 2.53
CA LEU A 173 -29.61 -12.72 2.30
C LEU A 173 -28.21 -12.51 2.88
N LEU A 174 -27.63 -11.31 2.69
CA LEU A 174 -26.29 -10.97 3.16
C LEU A 174 -26.17 -10.96 4.69
N SER A 175 -27.25 -10.64 5.41
CA SER A 175 -27.27 -10.72 6.87
C SER A 175 -27.12 -12.15 7.41
N ARG A 176 -27.62 -13.16 6.67
CA ARG A 176 -27.53 -14.58 7.03
C ARG A 176 -26.43 -15.36 6.30
N TYR A 177 -25.67 -14.67 5.45
CA TYR A 177 -24.67 -15.31 4.60
C TYR A 177 -23.51 -15.87 5.43
N THR A 178 -23.14 -17.12 5.18
CA THR A 178 -22.01 -17.78 5.84
C THR A 178 -21.01 -18.27 4.81
N ASN A 179 -21.46 -19.06 3.84
CA ASN A 179 -20.66 -19.58 2.75
C ASN A 179 -21.50 -19.68 1.46
N GLY A 180 -20.84 -19.90 0.32
CA GLY A 180 -21.51 -20.12 -0.96
C GLY A 180 -21.43 -18.93 -1.93
N LYS A 181 -22.21 -19.00 -3.02
CA LYS A 181 -22.15 -18.01 -4.11
C LYS A 181 -22.90 -16.73 -3.72
N ILE A 182 -22.25 -15.58 -3.93
CA ILE A 182 -22.91 -14.28 -3.82
C ILE A 182 -23.90 -14.05 -4.98
N PRO A 183 -25.09 -13.46 -4.72
CA PRO A 183 -26.06 -13.10 -5.75
C PRO A 183 -25.45 -12.32 -6.91
N LYS A 184 -25.83 -12.66 -8.15
CA LYS A 184 -25.35 -11.95 -9.35
C LYS A 184 -25.67 -10.45 -9.31
N ALA A 185 -26.85 -10.08 -8.80
CA ALA A 185 -27.24 -8.68 -8.61
C ALA A 185 -26.22 -7.90 -7.76
N PHE A 186 -25.74 -8.50 -6.66
CA PHE A 186 -24.73 -7.87 -5.82
C PHE A 186 -23.39 -7.69 -6.53
N LYS A 187 -22.97 -8.69 -7.33
CA LYS A 187 -21.72 -8.60 -8.11
C LYS A 187 -21.74 -7.49 -9.15
N HIS A 188 -22.92 -7.08 -9.61
CA HIS A 188 -23.09 -6.03 -10.61
C HIS A 188 -23.06 -4.61 -10.01
N ILE A 189 -23.19 -4.45 -8.69
CA ILE A 189 -23.19 -3.13 -8.02
C ILE A 189 -22.04 -2.21 -8.47
N PRO A 190 -20.78 -2.67 -8.59
CA PRO A 190 -19.65 -1.82 -8.99
C PRO A 190 -19.79 -1.15 -10.36
N ALA A 191 -20.51 -1.81 -11.28
CA ALA A 191 -20.73 -1.34 -12.64
C ALA A 191 -21.86 -0.30 -12.74
N ILE A 192 -22.66 -0.14 -11.67
CA ILE A 192 -23.76 0.81 -11.63
C ILE A 192 -23.22 2.22 -11.36
N GLU A 193 -23.79 3.23 -12.01
CA GLU A 193 -23.42 4.64 -11.79
C GLU A 193 -23.77 5.08 -10.36
N LEU A 194 -25.02 4.83 -9.93
CA LEU A 194 -25.55 5.11 -8.59
C LEU A 194 -25.30 3.96 -7.60
N TRP A 195 -24.06 3.44 -7.56
CA TRP A 195 -23.72 2.30 -6.71
C TRP A 195 -23.89 2.58 -5.20
N GLU A 196 -23.70 3.82 -4.73
CA GLU A 196 -23.87 4.20 -3.31
C GLU A 196 -25.33 4.04 -2.84
N ASP A 197 -26.27 4.50 -3.65
CA ASP A 197 -27.71 4.42 -3.32
C ASP A 197 -28.18 2.97 -3.35
N VAL A 198 -27.73 2.20 -4.35
CA VAL A 198 -28.03 0.76 -4.45
C VAL A 198 -27.43 -0.01 -3.28
N LEU A 199 -26.20 0.32 -2.88
CA LEU A 199 -25.55 -0.30 -1.73
C LEU A 199 -26.29 0.01 -0.43
N TYR A 200 -26.78 1.25 -0.26
CA TYR A 200 -27.55 1.64 0.90
C TYR A 200 -28.83 0.81 1.07
N LEU A 201 -29.51 0.46 -0.03
CA LEU A 201 -30.69 -0.42 0.00
C LEU A 201 -30.42 -1.84 0.54
N THR A 202 -29.16 -2.26 0.54
CA THR A 202 -28.76 -3.59 1.05
C THR A 202 -28.42 -3.59 2.55
N GLU A 203 -28.53 -2.45 3.24
CA GLU A 203 -28.32 -2.30 4.69
C GLU A 203 -26.97 -2.89 5.15
N PRO A 204 -25.83 -2.31 4.73
CA PRO A 204 -24.50 -2.86 4.98
C PRO A 204 -24.14 -3.00 6.47
N GLU A 205 -24.78 -2.25 7.35
CA GLU A 205 -24.70 -2.38 8.81
C GLU A 205 -25.12 -3.78 9.30
N ASN A 206 -26.11 -4.39 8.64
CA ASN A 206 -26.74 -5.66 9.04
C ASN A 206 -26.09 -6.88 8.38
N TRP A 207 -25.07 -6.70 7.54
CA TRP A 207 -24.40 -7.81 6.88
C TRP A 207 -23.70 -8.74 7.86
N SER A 208 -23.60 -10.02 7.52
CA SER A 208 -22.71 -10.94 8.23
C SER A 208 -21.23 -10.56 8.03
N PRO A 209 -20.32 -10.92 8.95
CA PRO A 209 -18.87 -10.73 8.75
C PRO A 209 -18.35 -11.40 7.45
N ASN A 210 -18.90 -12.57 7.10
CA ASN A 210 -18.52 -13.30 5.89
C ASN A 210 -19.02 -12.60 4.61
N ALA A 211 -20.20 -11.98 4.66
CA ALA A 211 -20.69 -11.14 3.56
C ALA A 211 -19.78 -9.92 3.38
N MET A 212 -19.35 -9.29 4.47
CA MET A 212 -18.44 -8.14 4.42
C MET A 212 -17.10 -8.48 3.76
N PHE A 213 -16.55 -9.66 4.06
CA PHE A 213 -15.34 -10.16 3.39
C PHE A 213 -15.53 -10.29 1.87
N GLN A 214 -16.57 -10.98 1.45
CA GLN A 214 -16.82 -11.23 0.04
C GLN A 214 -17.21 -9.94 -0.71
N ALA A 215 -17.95 -9.03 -0.07
CA ALA A 215 -18.24 -7.71 -0.59
C ALA A 215 -16.95 -6.91 -0.80
N THR A 216 -16.07 -6.89 0.21
CA THR A 216 -14.76 -6.22 0.11
C THR A 216 -13.91 -6.85 -0.99
N LYS A 217 -13.93 -8.18 -1.16
CA LYS A 217 -13.24 -8.86 -2.27
C LYS A 217 -13.74 -8.35 -3.63
N ILE A 218 -15.05 -8.35 -3.87
CA ILE A 218 -15.65 -7.87 -5.13
C ILE A 218 -15.33 -6.40 -5.38
N PHE A 219 -15.50 -5.56 -4.37
CA PHE A 219 -15.31 -4.12 -4.46
C PHE A 219 -13.84 -3.73 -4.61
N SER A 220 -12.93 -4.42 -3.93
CA SER A 220 -11.49 -4.21 -4.09
C SER A 220 -10.97 -4.56 -5.49
N SER A 221 -11.66 -5.43 -6.24
CA SER A 221 -11.25 -5.79 -7.60
C SER A 221 -11.93 -4.94 -8.67
N ASN A 222 -13.24 -4.69 -8.53
CA ASN A 222 -14.05 -4.09 -9.59
C ASN A 222 -14.25 -2.58 -9.47
N LEU A 223 -14.06 -1.97 -8.29
CA LEU A 223 -14.20 -0.52 -8.13
C LEU A 223 -12.91 0.22 -8.51
N SER A 224 -13.07 1.44 -9.00
CA SER A 224 -11.98 2.41 -9.11
C SER A 224 -11.48 2.83 -7.73
N VAL A 225 -10.26 3.38 -7.65
CA VAL A 225 -9.62 3.77 -6.38
C VAL A 225 -10.50 4.74 -5.57
N LYS A 226 -11.11 5.73 -6.23
CA LYS A 226 -12.01 6.70 -5.61
C LYS A 226 -13.29 6.05 -5.04
N LYS A 227 -13.93 5.16 -5.80
CA LYS A 227 -15.13 4.45 -5.32
C LYS A 227 -14.80 3.48 -4.19
N ALA A 228 -13.70 2.72 -4.30
CA ALA A 228 -13.22 1.82 -3.26
C ALA A 228 -12.88 2.56 -1.96
N GLN A 229 -12.23 3.73 -2.05
CA GLN A 229 -11.97 4.60 -0.90
C GLN A 229 -13.27 4.94 -0.17
N ARG A 230 -14.32 5.38 -0.90
CA ARG A 230 -15.62 5.72 -0.29
C ARG A 230 -16.27 4.51 0.37
N PHE A 231 -16.23 3.34 -0.26
CA PHE A 231 -16.70 2.10 0.37
C PHE A 231 -15.94 1.79 1.66
N TYR A 232 -14.61 1.93 1.67
CA TYR A 232 -13.81 1.68 2.86
C TYR A 232 -14.12 2.64 4.00
N THR A 233 -14.24 3.94 3.70
CA THR A 233 -14.52 4.96 4.72
C THR A 233 -15.93 4.83 5.30
N LEU A 234 -16.92 4.54 4.46
CA LEU A 234 -18.33 4.64 4.85
C LEU A 234 -18.95 3.32 5.31
N VAL A 235 -18.35 2.18 4.96
CA VAL A 235 -18.88 0.84 5.27
C VAL A 235 -17.87 -0.01 6.04
N LEU A 236 -16.69 -0.24 5.47
CA LEU A 236 -15.72 -1.19 6.05
C LEU A 236 -15.15 -0.68 7.39
N LEU A 237 -14.68 0.56 7.42
CA LEU A 237 -14.04 1.16 8.61
C LEU A 237 -15.02 1.24 9.80
N PRO A 238 -16.23 1.80 9.67
CA PRO A 238 -17.20 1.82 10.77
C PRO A 238 -17.52 0.41 11.30
N ARG A 239 -17.67 -0.56 10.39
CA ARG A 239 -17.97 -1.95 10.77
C ARG A 239 -16.85 -2.61 11.57
N VAL A 240 -15.59 -2.40 11.17
CA VAL A 240 -14.42 -2.91 11.88
C VAL A 240 -14.31 -2.31 13.28
N ARG A 241 -14.50 -0.98 13.40
CA ARG A 241 -14.43 -0.29 14.69
C ARG A 241 -15.52 -0.76 15.65
N GLU A 242 -16.73 -0.98 15.13
CA GLU A 242 -17.85 -1.47 15.93
C GLU A 242 -17.63 -2.91 16.43
N ASP A 243 -17.07 -3.79 15.60
CA ASP A 243 -16.74 -5.16 15.98
C ASP A 243 -15.66 -5.21 17.08
N ILE A 244 -14.60 -4.41 16.93
CA ILE A 244 -13.53 -4.30 17.93
C ILE A 244 -14.07 -3.75 19.26
N ARG A 245 -14.96 -2.75 19.21
CA ARG A 245 -15.57 -2.18 20.41
C ARG A 245 -16.43 -3.19 21.16
N LYS A 246 -17.21 -4.00 20.45
CA LYS A 246 -18.13 -4.99 21.03
C LYS A 246 -17.39 -6.23 21.56
N ASN A 247 -16.53 -6.82 20.73
CA ASN A 247 -15.95 -8.12 20.99
C ASN A 247 -14.54 -8.05 21.57
N LYS A 248 -13.93 -6.85 21.65
CA LYS A 248 -12.54 -6.63 22.08
C LYS A 248 -11.47 -7.36 21.25
N ARG A 249 -11.88 -8.13 20.24
CA ARG A 249 -11.13 -8.85 19.21
C ARG A 249 -11.84 -8.64 17.88
N LEU A 250 -11.11 -8.71 16.76
CA LEU A 250 -11.71 -8.59 15.43
C LEU A 250 -12.08 -9.97 14.88
N HIS A 251 -13.30 -10.09 14.34
CA HIS A 251 -13.75 -11.30 13.67
C HIS A 251 -12.84 -11.66 12.48
N PHE A 252 -12.52 -12.95 12.32
CA PHE A 252 -11.60 -13.45 11.30
C PHE A 252 -11.93 -12.98 9.86
N ALA A 253 -13.19 -13.09 9.45
CA ALA A 253 -13.62 -12.62 8.13
C ALA A 253 -13.43 -11.11 7.92
N LEU A 254 -13.58 -10.28 8.96
CA LEU A 254 -13.31 -8.84 8.88
C LEU A 254 -11.81 -8.56 8.78
N TYR A 255 -10.98 -9.34 9.49
CA TYR A 255 -9.53 -9.30 9.34
C TYR A 255 -9.11 -9.64 7.91
N GLN A 256 -9.69 -10.70 7.32
CA GLN A 256 -9.47 -11.04 5.92
C GLN A 256 -9.99 -9.96 4.96
N ALA A 257 -11.10 -9.28 5.29
CA ALA A 257 -11.63 -8.17 4.50
C ALA A 257 -10.63 -7.01 4.44
N LEU A 258 -10.04 -6.64 5.58
CA LEU A 258 -9.00 -5.62 5.65
C LEU A 258 -7.71 -6.06 4.93
N LYS A 259 -7.32 -7.33 5.04
CA LYS A 259 -6.19 -7.87 4.26
C LYS A 259 -6.45 -7.74 2.76
N LYS A 260 -7.69 -8.00 2.32
CA LYS A 260 -8.06 -7.91 0.90
C LYS A 260 -8.19 -6.47 0.41
N SER A 261 -8.64 -5.54 1.24
CA SER A 261 -8.73 -4.12 0.86
C SER A 261 -7.36 -3.49 0.57
N LEU A 262 -6.28 -4.01 1.16
CA LEU A 262 -4.91 -3.58 0.89
C LEU A 262 -4.39 -3.92 -0.52
N TYR A 263 -5.10 -4.76 -1.28
CA TYR A 263 -4.79 -4.99 -2.71
C TYR A 263 -4.97 -3.72 -3.56
N LYS A 264 -5.66 -2.70 -3.04
CA LYS A 264 -5.65 -1.33 -3.56
C LYS A 264 -5.08 -0.37 -2.49
N PRO A 265 -3.74 -0.26 -2.37
CA PRO A 265 -3.07 0.48 -1.29
C PRO A 265 -3.52 1.95 -1.19
N ALA A 266 -3.65 2.65 -2.32
CA ALA A 266 -4.09 4.05 -2.34
C ALA A 266 -5.49 4.25 -1.71
N ALA A 267 -6.43 3.35 -2.03
CA ALA A 267 -7.77 3.37 -1.46
C ALA A 267 -7.75 2.99 0.03
N PHE A 268 -6.95 1.99 0.42
CA PHE A 268 -6.82 1.61 1.82
C PHE A 268 -6.25 2.74 2.69
N PHE A 269 -5.18 3.41 2.27
CA PHE A 269 -4.59 4.47 3.07
C PHE A 269 -5.52 5.68 3.21
N LYS A 270 -6.12 6.13 2.10
CA LYS A 270 -7.07 7.26 2.13
C LYS A 270 -8.41 6.89 2.77
N GLY A 271 -8.80 5.62 2.74
CA GLY A 271 -10.13 5.16 3.14
C GLY A 271 -10.21 4.57 4.55
N VAL A 272 -9.12 3.96 5.03
CA VAL A 272 -9.04 3.25 6.32
C VAL A 272 -8.04 3.94 7.24
N LEU A 273 -6.76 3.96 6.87
CA LEU A 273 -5.68 4.33 7.79
C LEU A 273 -5.66 5.82 8.14
N LEU A 274 -5.70 6.71 7.13
CA LEU A 274 -5.65 8.16 7.36
C LEU A 274 -6.91 8.66 8.09
N PRO A 275 -8.15 8.27 7.71
CA PRO A 275 -9.33 8.66 8.48
C PRO A 275 -9.32 8.14 9.92
N LEU A 276 -8.79 6.94 10.16
CA LEU A 276 -8.63 6.41 11.50
C LEU A 276 -7.71 7.27 12.36
N CYS A 277 -6.54 7.66 11.83
CA CYS A 277 -5.58 8.50 12.54
C CYS A 277 -6.10 9.94 12.71
N GLN A 278 -6.71 10.51 11.67
CA GLN A 278 -7.32 11.85 11.68
C GLN A 278 -8.47 11.98 12.68
N SER A 279 -9.20 10.89 12.92
CA SER A 279 -10.30 10.93 13.89
C SER A 279 -9.84 11.22 15.32
N GLY A 280 -8.57 10.96 15.65
CA GLY A 280 -8.02 11.11 17.00
C GLY A 280 -8.62 10.17 18.05
N THR A 281 -9.50 9.25 17.62
CA THR A 281 -10.20 8.28 18.49
C THR A 281 -9.68 6.84 18.30
N CYS A 282 -8.54 6.69 17.62
CA CYS A 282 -7.91 5.39 17.37
C CYS A 282 -7.44 4.78 18.69
N THR A 283 -8.02 3.64 19.06
CA THR A 283 -7.62 2.90 20.26
C THR A 283 -6.37 2.07 20.00
N LEU A 284 -5.66 1.68 21.07
CA LEU A 284 -4.51 0.77 20.98
C LEU A 284 -4.82 -0.54 20.25
N ARG A 285 -5.95 -1.16 20.60
CA ARG A 285 -6.40 -2.42 19.98
C ARG A 285 -6.66 -2.25 18.49
N GLU A 286 -7.35 -1.18 18.10
CA GLU A 286 -7.55 -0.85 16.68
C GLU A 286 -6.21 -0.67 15.96
N ALA A 287 -5.26 0.03 16.58
CA ALA A 287 -3.94 0.27 16.01
C ALA A 287 -3.14 -1.02 15.81
N VAL A 288 -3.10 -1.90 16.82
CA VAL A 288 -2.39 -3.18 16.78
C VAL A 288 -2.96 -4.09 15.67
N ILE A 289 -4.28 -4.22 15.58
CA ILE A 289 -4.95 -5.08 14.59
C ILE A 289 -4.71 -4.59 13.16
N ILE A 290 -4.85 -3.28 12.92
CA ILE A 290 -4.62 -2.73 11.58
C ILE A 290 -3.12 -2.73 11.25
N GLY A 291 -2.28 -2.48 12.25
CA GLY A 291 -0.84 -2.54 12.13
C GLY A 291 -0.32 -3.93 11.76
N SER A 292 -0.89 -5.00 12.32
CA SER A 292 -0.49 -6.37 11.98
C SER A 292 -0.76 -6.70 10.51
N ILE A 293 -1.82 -6.12 9.92
CA ILE A 293 -2.14 -6.28 8.49
C ILE A 293 -1.10 -5.54 7.65
N ILE A 294 -0.77 -4.30 8.00
CA ILE A 294 0.26 -3.50 7.32
C ILE A 294 1.60 -4.25 7.37
N GLN A 295 1.95 -4.85 8.51
CA GLN A 295 3.18 -5.62 8.66
C GLN A 295 3.22 -6.88 7.79
N LYS A 296 2.12 -7.65 7.75
CA LYS A 296 2.05 -8.94 7.02
C LYS A 296 1.95 -8.80 5.50
N VAL A 297 1.27 -7.78 4.99
CA VAL A 297 1.05 -7.62 3.55
C VAL A 297 2.17 -6.79 2.92
N SER A 298 2.63 -7.17 1.73
CA SER A 298 3.59 -6.40 0.95
C SER A 298 2.92 -5.17 0.34
N ILE A 299 3.51 -3.99 0.53
CA ILE A 299 2.97 -2.71 0.07
C ILE A 299 3.98 -2.08 -0.89
N PRO A 300 3.55 -1.57 -2.06
CA PRO A 300 4.47 -0.88 -2.97
C PRO A 300 5.18 0.32 -2.30
N PRO A 301 6.50 0.50 -2.49
CA PRO A 301 7.28 1.56 -1.81
C PRO A 301 6.75 2.97 -2.01
N LEU A 302 6.23 3.30 -3.20
CA LEU A 302 5.69 4.63 -3.51
C LEU A 302 4.45 4.95 -2.65
N HIS A 303 3.53 3.99 -2.54
CA HIS A 303 2.32 4.13 -1.72
C HIS A 303 2.66 4.20 -0.23
N SER A 304 3.62 3.38 0.22
CA SER A 304 4.14 3.38 1.58
C SER A 304 4.75 4.74 1.96
N SER A 305 5.58 5.29 1.07
CA SER A 305 6.24 6.59 1.22
C SER A 305 5.23 7.74 1.35
N ALA A 306 4.22 7.75 0.48
CA ALA A 306 3.15 8.75 0.52
C ALA A 306 2.31 8.66 1.80
N ALA A 307 1.99 7.43 2.25
CA ALA A 307 1.26 7.21 3.50
C ALA A 307 2.07 7.68 4.71
N LEU A 308 3.37 7.35 4.77
CA LEU A 308 4.27 7.76 5.84
C LEU A 308 4.40 9.29 5.92
N MET A 309 4.58 9.97 4.78
CA MET A 309 4.62 11.43 4.72
C MET A 309 3.32 12.05 5.26
N LYS A 310 2.16 11.51 4.86
CA LYS A 310 0.87 12.00 5.37
C LYS A 310 0.73 11.75 6.87
N LEU A 311 1.09 10.58 7.38
CA LEU A 311 1.07 10.29 8.82
C LEU A 311 1.97 11.24 9.62
N ALA A 312 3.15 11.58 9.08
CA ALA A 312 4.07 12.52 9.70
C ALA A 312 3.51 13.97 9.74
N GLU A 313 2.74 14.35 8.73
CA GLU A 313 2.09 15.67 8.66
C GLU A 313 0.92 15.82 9.64
N LEU A 314 0.16 14.74 9.89
CA LEU A 314 -1.04 14.75 10.74
C LEU A 314 -0.76 15.19 12.18
N GLU A 315 -1.84 15.58 12.87
CA GLU A 315 -1.82 15.82 14.31
C GLU A 315 -1.37 14.56 15.06
N TYR A 316 -0.56 14.76 16.08
CA TYR A 316 -0.02 13.66 16.84
C TYR A 316 -1.09 13.03 17.73
N CYS A 317 -1.37 11.76 17.44
CA CYS A 317 -2.03 10.84 18.36
C CYS A 317 -1.00 9.80 18.76
N GLY A 318 -1.05 9.31 20.00
CA GLY A 318 -0.10 8.31 20.50
C GLY A 318 0.01 7.07 19.60
N THR A 319 -1.10 6.61 19.01
CA THR A 319 -1.13 5.46 18.08
C THR A 319 -0.49 5.76 16.73
N THR A 320 -0.31 7.02 16.34
CA THR A 320 0.32 7.39 15.06
C THR A 320 1.80 6.98 15.04
N SER A 321 2.51 7.09 16.18
CA SER A 321 3.90 6.59 16.31
C SER A 321 4.02 5.10 16.01
N TYR A 322 3.02 4.31 16.42
CA TYR A 322 3.00 2.87 16.14
C TYR A 322 2.93 2.61 14.63
N PHE A 323 2.06 3.29 13.90
CA PHE A 323 1.99 3.17 12.44
C PHE A 323 3.27 3.67 11.75
N ILE A 324 3.82 4.80 12.17
CA ILE A 324 5.10 5.32 11.65
C ILE A 324 6.19 4.27 11.82
N LYS A 325 6.34 3.69 13.02
CA LYS A 325 7.31 2.61 13.27
C LYS A 325 7.11 1.44 12.31
N LEU A 326 5.88 0.99 12.09
CA LEU A 326 5.60 -0.13 11.18
C LEU A 326 6.01 0.16 9.72
N PHE A 327 5.81 1.38 9.24
CA PHE A 327 6.27 1.77 7.90
C PHE A 327 7.79 1.83 7.80
N LEU A 328 8.48 2.30 8.85
CA LEU A 328 9.95 2.31 8.91
C LEU A 328 10.52 0.87 8.98
N ASP A 329 9.84 -0.03 9.69
CA ASP A 329 10.20 -1.45 9.78
C ASP A 329 10.03 -2.22 8.46
N LYS A 330 9.33 -1.65 7.47
CA LYS A 330 9.31 -2.20 6.09
C LYS A 330 10.62 -2.00 5.34
N LYS A 331 11.52 -1.14 5.82
CA LYS A 331 12.88 -0.92 5.28
C LYS A 331 12.90 -0.57 3.78
N TYR A 332 11.90 0.17 3.29
CA TYR A 332 11.92 0.66 1.93
C TYR A 332 12.93 1.81 1.77
N ALA A 333 13.46 1.98 0.56
CA ALA A 333 14.15 3.21 0.20
C ALA A 333 13.11 4.34 0.15
N LEU A 334 13.28 5.35 1.00
CA LEU A 334 12.35 6.48 1.11
C LEU A 334 12.88 7.67 0.32
N PRO A 335 12.01 8.42 -0.39
CA PRO A 335 12.39 9.69 -0.98
C PRO A 335 12.82 10.69 0.10
N TYR A 336 13.79 11.55 -0.20
CA TYR A 336 14.30 12.54 0.76
C TYR A 336 13.23 13.44 1.36
N ARG A 337 12.23 13.85 0.56
CA ARG A 337 11.09 14.64 1.06
C ARG A 337 10.32 13.94 2.19
N VAL A 338 10.26 12.61 2.17
CA VAL A 338 9.61 11.82 3.22
C VAL A 338 10.48 11.77 4.47
N LEU A 339 11.80 11.63 4.32
CA LEU A 339 12.73 11.69 5.45
C LEU A 339 12.66 13.06 6.14
N ASP A 340 12.66 14.14 5.36
CA ASP A 340 12.55 15.50 5.87
C ASP A 340 11.23 15.70 6.64
N ALA A 341 10.12 15.17 6.12
CA ALA A 341 8.82 15.21 6.79
C ALA A 341 8.80 14.41 8.11
N VAL A 342 9.46 13.26 8.15
CA VAL A 342 9.58 12.43 9.37
C VAL A 342 10.47 13.11 10.41
N VAL A 343 11.60 13.70 10.01
CA VAL A 343 12.44 14.51 10.92
C VAL A 343 11.62 15.68 11.47
N ALA A 344 10.93 16.43 10.60
CA ALA A 344 10.07 17.54 11.00
C ALA A 344 8.97 17.10 11.96
N HIS A 345 8.38 15.90 11.77
CA HIS A 345 7.41 15.33 12.70
C HIS A 345 8.02 15.14 14.10
N PHE A 346 9.20 14.53 14.21
CA PHE A 346 9.87 14.34 15.50
C PHE A 346 10.30 15.65 16.16
N MET A 347 10.70 16.66 15.38
CA MET A 347 11.09 17.98 15.92
C MET A 347 9.94 18.75 16.57
N ARG A 348 8.67 18.45 16.24
CA ARG A 348 7.50 19.06 16.89
C ARG A 348 7.46 18.81 18.40
N PHE A 349 8.13 17.76 18.89
CA PHE A 349 8.13 17.36 20.31
C PHE A 349 9.31 17.94 21.10
N LEU A 350 10.12 18.81 20.51
CA LEU A 350 11.24 19.44 21.20
C LEU A 350 10.76 20.31 22.37
N ASP A 351 9.67 21.06 22.17
CA ASP A 351 9.08 21.96 23.16
C ASP A 351 7.85 21.36 23.86
N ASP A 352 7.52 20.09 23.57
CA ASP A 352 6.37 19.44 24.20
C ASP A 352 6.71 19.03 25.64
N THR A 353 5.88 19.47 26.58
CA THR A 353 6.05 19.22 28.02
C THR A 353 5.54 17.85 28.45
N ARG A 354 4.81 17.14 27.58
CA ARG A 354 4.28 15.81 27.86
C ARG A 354 5.39 14.76 27.81
N ILE A 355 5.23 13.71 28.61
CA ILE A 355 6.12 12.55 28.59
C ILE A 355 5.79 11.72 27.35
N MET A 356 6.78 11.51 26.48
CA MET A 356 6.59 10.74 25.26
C MET A 356 6.49 9.23 25.57
N PRO A 357 5.51 8.52 24.98
CA PRO A 357 5.37 7.08 25.16
C PRO A 357 6.59 6.30 24.63
N VAL A 358 6.84 5.10 25.17
CA VAL A 358 7.95 4.23 24.74
C VAL A 358 7.91 3.97 23.23
N ILE A 359 6.72 3.76 22.67
CA ILE A 359 6.53 3.53 21.23
C ILE A 359 7.02 4.70 20.36
N TRP A 360 6.94 5.94 20.87
CA TRP A 360 7.49 7.10 20.17
C TRP A 360 9.02 7.02 20.10
N HIS A 361 9.68 6.71 21.21
CA HIS A 361 11.13 6.51 21.23
C HIS A 361 11.58 5.34 20.36
N GLN A 362 10.83 4.24 20.37
CA GLN A 362 11.08 3.09 19.48
C GLN A 362 10.90 3.46 18.00
N SER A 363 9.91 4.29 17.66
CA SER A 363 9.70 4.76 16.29
C SER A 363 10.87 5.64 15.81
N LEU A 364 11.41 6.49 16.69
CA LEU A 364 12.60 7.30 16.42
C LEU A 364 13.85 6.43 16.27
N LEU A 365 14.03 5.42 17.14
CA LEU A 365 15.14 4.48 17.01
C LEU A 365 15.07 3.71 15.69
N ALA A 366 13.90 3.22 15.29
CA ALA A 366 13.72 2.52 14.02
C ALA A 366 14.07 3.43 12.82
N PHE A 367 13.68 4.72 12.88
CA PHE A 367 14.04 5.71 11.87
C PHE A 367 15.57 5.87 11.77
N VAL A 368 16.23 6.13 12.89
CA VAL A 368 17.68 6.36 12.93
C VAL A 368 18.45 5.10 12.50
N GLN A 369 18.11 3.92 13.02
CA GLN A 369 18.80 2.67 12.67
C GLN A 369 18.82 2.40 11.16
N ARG A 370 17.76 2.78 10.45
CA ARG A 370 17.60 2.51 9.01
C ARG A 370 18.10 3.64 8.13
N TYR A 371 17.80 4.88 8.50
CA TYR A 371 17.99 6.04 7.63
C TYR A 371 19.12 6.98 8.08
N LYS A 372 19.92 6.62 9.10
CA LYS A 372 21.04 7.45 9.60
C LYS A 372 22.02 7.96 8.55
N ASN A 373 22.25 7.21 7.47
CA ASN A 373 23.17 7.60 6.39
C ASN A 373 22.53 8.53 5.35
N GLU A 374 21.20 8.61 5.34
CA GLU A 374 20.42 9.43 4.42
C GLU A 374 20.09 10.81 5.01
N LEU A 375 20.57 11.10 6.23
CA LEU A 375 20.31 12.36 6.94
C LEU A 375 21.40 13.40 6.72
N ASN A 376 20.99 14.66 6.62
CA ASN A 376 21.89 15.80 6.60
C ASN A 376 22.50 16.04 7.99
N LYS A 377 23.64 16.74 8.03
CA LYS A 377 24.29 17.11 9.30
C LYS A 377 23.37 17.91 10.22
N GLU A 378 22.67 18.91 9.67
CA GLU A 378 21.69 19.73 10.41
C GLU A 378 20.59 18.87 11.05
N GLN A 379 20.03 17.92 10.29
CA GLN A 379 18.99 17.01 10.80
C GLN A 379 19.51 16.11 11.93
N LYS A 380 20.77 15.70 11.88
CA LYS A 380 21.39 14.92 12.97
C LYS A 380 21.64 15.76 14.21
N ASP A 381 22.08 17.00 14.03
CA ASP A 381 22.28 17.94 15.14
C ASP A 381 20.94 18.25 15.82
N ASP A 382 19.87 18.42 15.04
CA ASP A 382 18.50 18.57 15.52
C ASP A 382 18.02 17.32 16.29
N LEU A 383 18.22 16.11 15.74
CA LEU A 383 17.93 14.85 16.44
C LEU A 383 18.73 14.71 17.73
N HIS A 384 20.00 15.13 17.73
CA HIS A 384 20.84 15.16 18.93
C HIS A 384 20.32 16.11 19.99
N ARG A 385 19.76 17.26 19.58
CA ARG A 385 19.08 18.18 20.50
C ARG A 385 17.80 17.55 21.04
N LEU A 386 16.96 16.97 20.19
CA LEU A 386 15.70 16.32 20.58
C LEU A 386 15.90 15.26 21.67
N ILE A 387 16.86 14.34 21.50
CA ILE A 387 17.11 13.27 22.48
C ILE A 387 17.72 13.76 23.80
N GLN A 388 18.16 15.02 23.87
CA GLN A 388 18.61 15.64 25.12
C GLN A 388 17.44 16.18 25.94
N TYR A 389 16.33 16.56 25.30
CA TYR A 389 15.11 16.99 25.99
C TYR A 389 14.21 15.79 26.28
N GLN A 390 13.89 15.00 25.26
CA GLN A 390 13.04 13.81 25.36
C GLN A 390 13.90 12.56 25.61
N LYS A 391 14.08 12.20 26.89
CA LYS A 391 14.96 11.09 27.31
C LYS A 391 14.18 9.85 27.71
N HIS A 392 14.62 8.71 27.20
CA HIS A 392 14.22 7.37 27.65
C HIS A 392 15.44 6.57 28.10
N HIS A 393 15.36 5.94 29.27
CA HIS A 393 16.48 5.29 29.94
C HIS A 393 17.17 4.18 29.10
N LEU A 394 16.41 3.33 28.39
CA LEU A 394 16.99 2.27 27.54
C LEU A 394 17.23 2.67 26.07
N VAL A 395 16.38 3.53 25.51
CA VAL A 395 16.30 3.72 24.05
C VAL A 395 17.16 4.90 23.60
N THR A 396 17.23 5.98 24.38
CA THR A 396 18.04 7.16 24.05
C THR A 396 19.54 6.85 23.89
N PRO A 397 20.18 6.00 24.73
CA PRO A 397 21.57 5.61 24.53
C PRO A 397 21.81 4.92 23.18
N GLU A 398 20.90 4.05 22.77
CA GLU A 398 20.96 3.34 21.49
C GLU A 398 20.83 4.33 20.32
N ILE A 399 19.87 5.27 20.37
CA ILE A 399 19.72 6.31 19.34
C ILE A 399 21.01 7.14 19.22
N ARG A 400 21.59 7.55 20.35
CA ARG A 400 22.84 8.32 20.37
C ARG A 400 24.00 7.52 19.76
N ARG A 401 24.09 6.22 20.05
CA ARG A 401 25.12 5.34 19.46
C ARG A 401 24.97 5.27 17.95
N GLU A 402 23.75 5.07 17.46
CA GLU A 402 23.48 4.97 16.01
C GLU A 402 23.76 6.29 15.27
N LEU A 403 23.41 7.44 15.83
CA LEU A 403 23.72 8.75 15.24
C LEU A 403 25.23 9.01 15.17
N LYS A 404 25.99 8.67 16.22
CA LYS A 404 27.46 8.82 16.21
C LYS A 404 28.14 7.93 15.17
N ASN A 405 27.62 6.72 14.99
CA ASN A 405 28.17 5.73 14.04
C ASN A 405 27.57 5.89 12.63
N SER A 406 27.26 7.11 12.20
CA SER A 406 26.57 7.37 10.93
C SER A 406 27.26 8.44 10.10
N ARG A 407 27.19 8.29 8.77
CA ARG A 407 27.75 9.24 7.78
C ARG A 407 26.71 10.24 7.34
N ASN A 408 27.11 11.45 6.96
CA ASN A 408 26.14 12.43 6.47
C ASN A 408 25.80 12.15 5.01
N ARG A 409 24.57 12.51 4.63
CA ARG A 409 24.10 12.38 3.25
C ARG A 409 25.03 13.12 2.29
N GLY A 410 25.51 12.42 1.27
CA GLY A 410 26.36 12.98 0.22
C GLY A 410 27.86 13.06 0.55
N GLU A 411 28.29 12.58 1.72
CA GLU A 411 29.71 12.33 1.98
C GLU A 411 30.13 11.07 1.20
N GLU A 412 31.12 11.20 0.31
CA GLU A 412 31.66 10.03 -0.40
C GLU A 412 32.31 9.06 0.60
N ASP A 413 32.27 7.77 0.26
CA ASP A 413 33.09 6.76 0.93
C ASP A 413 34.54 7.23 0.90
N ASP A 414 35.07 7.64 2.05
CA ASP A 414 36.51 7.56 2.26
C ASP A 414 36.88 6.08 2.17
N ARG A 415 37.13 5.63 0.94
CA ARG A 415 37.71 4.32 0.60
C ARG A 415 39.07 4.10 1.28
N MET A 416 39.57 5.07 2.05
CA MET A 416 40.74 4.97 2.90
C MET A 416 40.47 4.47 4.33
N SER A 417 39.23 4.26 4.77
CA SER A 417 38.95 3.73 6.13
C SER A 417 38.67 2.22 6.19
N ILE A 418 38.72 1.49 5.07
CA ILE A 418 38.59 0.01 5.04
C ILE A 418 39.96 -0.69 4.84
N CYS A 419 41.06 0.05 4.68
CA CYS A 419 42.41 -0.53 4.64
C CYS A 419 43.12 -0.40 5.99
N ALA A 420 42.53 -0.95 7.05
CA ALA A 420 43.33 -1.46 8.16
C ALA A 420 43.60 -2.94 7.83
N PRO A 421 44.82 -3.35 7.44
CA PRO A 421 45.10 -4.76 7.36
C PRO A 421 45.01 -5.31 8.79
N PHE A 422 43.96 -6.08 9.07
CA PHE A 422 44.06 -7.11 10.09
C PHE A 422 45.24 -8.00 9.66
N SER A 423 46.41 -7.75 10.24
CA SER A 423 47.52 -8.68 10.18
C SER A 423 47.11 -9.88 11.01
N VAL A 424 46.51 -10.87 10.35
CA VAL A 424 46.40 -12.21 10.90
C VAL A 424 47.82 -12.73 11.01
N ILE A 425 48.39 -12.66 12.22
CA ILE A 425 49.65 -13.31 12.54
C ILE A 425 49.37 -14.81 12.58
N ASN A 426 49.45 -15.47 11.42
CA ASN A 426 49.62 -16.91 11.34
C ASN A 426 51.09 -17.20 11.66
N LYS A 427 51.44 -17.21 12.95
CA LYS A 427 52.64 -17.93 13.38
C LYS A 427 52.24 -19.40 13.56
N PRO A 428 52.82 -20.34 12.81
CA PRO A 428 52.70 -21.74 13.17
C PRO A 428 53.32 -21.94 14.55
N ILE A 429 52.58 -22.61 15.43
CA ILE A 429 53.08 -23.06 16.74
C ILE A 429 54.14 -24.13 16.41
N GLU A 430 55.42 -23.81 16.61
CA GLU A 430 56.45 -24.85 16.73
C GLU A 430 56.26 -25.49 18.11
N GLU A 431 55.65 -26.68 18.14
CA GLU A 431 55.62 -27.53 19.33
C GLU A 431 57.05 -28.03 19.59
N ASP A 432 57.70 -27.44 20.59
CA ASP A 432 59.03 -27.84 21.02
C ASP A 432 58.93 -29.18 21.75
N ARG A 433 59.38 -30.24 21.08
CA ARG A 433 59.10 -31.65 21.43
C ARG A 433 59.86 -32.16 22.67
N TRP A 434 60.51 -31.26 23.40
CA TRP A 434 61.41 -31.55 24.52
C TRP A 434 61.10 -30.76 25.79
N ASP A 435 60.04 -29.93 25.81
CA ASP A 435 59.62 -29.18 26.98
C ASP A 435 58.61 -30.02 27.82
N PHE A 436 59.13 -30.97 28.58
CA PHE A 436 58.34 -31.69 29.60
C PHE A 436 58.50 -31.00 30.95
N PRO A 437 57.41 -30.61 31.64
CA PRO A 437 57.49 -30.07 32.99
C PRO A 437 57.91 -31.17 33.98
N GLU A 438 58.90 -30.87 34.84
CA GLU A 438 59.33 -31.76 35.92
C GLU A 438 58.17 -32.01 36.91
N VAL A 439 57.81 -33.28 37.08
CA VAL A 439 56.78 -33.74 38.02
C VAL A 439 57.41 -33.80 39.42
N PRO A 440 56.93 -33.04 40.41
CA PRO A 440 57.43 -33.14 41.78
C PRO A 440 57.03 -34.50 42.36
N MET A 441 58.03 -35.30 42.74
CA MET A 441 57.85 -36.50 43.55
C MET A 441 57.63 -36.07 45.01
N GLU A 442 56.52 -36.48 45.62
CA GLU A 442 56.32 -36.37 47.07
C GLU A 442 57.29 -37.33 47.78
N GLU A 443 58.06 -36.83 48.75
CA GLU A 443 58.86 -37.64 49.67
C GLU A 443 57.97 -38.09 50.85
N ASP A 444 58.16 -39.35 51.29
CA ASP A 444 57.46 -40.01 52.41
C ASP A 444 57.55 -39.29 53.76
#